data_AF-A0A0B0EKY7-F1
#
_entry.id   AF-A0A0B0EKY7-F1
#
_cell.length_a   1.000
_cell.length_b   1.000
_cell.length_c   1.000
_cell.angle_alpha   90.00
_cell.angle_beta   90.00
_cell.angle_gamma   90.00
#
_symmetry.space_group_name_H-M   'P 1'
#
loop_
_entity.id
_entity.type
_entity.pdbx_description
1 polymer ?
#
loop_
_entity_poly.entity_id
_entity_poly.type
_entity_poly.pdbx_seq_one_letter_code
_entity_poly.pdbx_strand_id
1 'polypeptide(L)'
;MCVYYPVTLVDMRTISGVGDTKLERYGTDFTKEIKAHLDENPDISIPERRPVALPVSTPQQKPKGGTIEKTYELFREGLSIKEIAKARNLAASTITGHLESLIKDGRDIEIDLLIDPARRNAIEEMFVALKTWNTGPIVEHSKGTVSYDDAKLVRAYVQQKKS
;
A
#
# COMPACT_ATOMS: atom_id res chain seq x y z
N MET A 1 2.61 19.34 11.27
CA MET A 1 2.41 19.38 12.74
C MET A 1 3.39 20.34 13.39
N CYS A 2 4.69 20.03 13.41
CA CYS A 2 5.73 20.83 14.10
C CYS A 2 6.06 22.20 13.50
N VAL A 3 5.50 22.53 12.32
CA VAL A 3 5.66 23.84 11.69
C VAL A 3 4.49 24.77 12.03
N TYR A 4 3.32 24.21 12.33
CA TYR A 4 2.06 24.97 12.40
C TYR A 4 1.38 24.89 13.77
N TYR A 5 1.85 24.04 14.68
CA TYR A 5 1.35 23.88 16.05
C TYR A 5 -0.18 24.01 16.18
N PRO A 6 -0.97 23.13 15.52
CA PRO A 6 -2.42 23.25 15.53
C PRO A 6 -2.99 22.99 16.93
N VAL A 7 -3.55 24.02 17.55
CA VAL A 7 -4.15 23.96 18.89
C VAL A 7 -5.65 23.73 18.88
N THR A 8 -6.27 23.66 17.70
CA THR A 8 -7.70 23.34 17.55
C THR A 8 -7.92 22.15 16.62
N LEU A 9 -9.05 21.46 16.77
CA LEU A 9 -9.44 20.37 15.87
C LEU A 9 -9.60 20.85 14.41
N VAL A 10 -10.04 22.09 14.23
CA VAL A 10 -10.16 22.72 12.91
C VAL A 10 -8.78 22.88 12.29
N ASP A 11 -7.81 23.39 13.04
CA ASP A 11 -6.43 23.52 12.56
C ASP A 11 -5.77 22.18 12.28
N MET A 12 -6.06 21.16 13.11
CA MET A 12 -5.56 19.80 12.89
C MET A 12 -6.09 19.20 11.60
N ARG A 13 -7.35 19.46 11.25
CA ARG A 13 -7.95 18.97 9.99
C ARG A 13 -7.25 19.52 8.75
N THR A 14 -6.64 20.69 8.84
CA THR A 14 -5.89 21.28 7.72
C THR A 14 -4.48 20.69 7.54
N ILE A 15 -4.02 19.82 8.46
CA ILE A 15 -2.70 19.19 8.37
C ILE A 15 -2.76 18.02 7.41
N SER A 16 -1.88 18.02 6.41
CA SER A 16 -1.72 16.89 5.48
C SER A 16 -1.49 15.57 6.24
N GLY A 17 -2.26 14.54 5.92
CA GLY A 17 -2.20 13.23 6.55
C GLY A 17 -3.07 13.05 7.80
N VAL A 18 -3.79 14.09 8.24
CA VAL A 18 -4.80 14.05 9.31
C VAL A 18 -6.20 14.02 8.69
N GLY A 19 -6.69 12.81 8.40
CA GLY A 19 -8.08 12.59 7.98
C GLY A 19 -9.02 12.39 9.15
N ASP A 20 -10.32 12.25 8.88
CA ASP A 20 -11.39 12.22 9.89
C ASP A 20 -11.16 11.15 10.96
N THR A 21 -10.81 9.91 10.58
CA THR A 21 -10.54 8.82 11.55
C THR A 21 -9.39 9.12 12.52
N LYS A 22 -8.34 9.81 12.06
CA LYS A 22 -7.22 10.18 12.93
C LYS A 22 -7.58 11.40 13.78
N LEU A 23 -8.35 12.32 13.24
CA LEU A 23 -8.82 13.49 13.96
C LEU A 23 -9.76 13.09 15.11
N GLU A 24 -10.69 12.16 14.85
CA GLU A 24 -11.57 11.59 15.88
C GLU A 24 -10.79 10.83 16.95
N ARG A 25 -9.83 10.01 16.53
CA ARG A 25 -9.09 9.14 17.47
C ARG A 25 -8.04 9.88 18.29
N TYR A 26 -7.40 10.91 17.73
CA TYR A 26 -6.20 11.51 18.32
C TYR A 26 -6.27 13.05 18.44
N GLY A 27 -7.28 13.70 17.86
CA GLY A 27 -7.30 15.16 17.74
C GLY A 27 -7.26 15.87 19.08
N THR A 28 -8.09 15.46 20.03
CA THR A 28 -8.15 16.05 21.38
C THR A 28 -6.83 15.93 22.12
N ASP A 29 -6.20 14.75 22.12
CA ASP A 29 -4.95 14.52 22.85
C ASP A 29 -3.81 15.34 22.26
N PHE A 30 -3.70 15.41 20.93
CA PHE A 30 -2.66 16.18 20.26
C PHE A 30 -2.85 17.69 20.44
N THR A 31 -4.07 18.21 20.34
CA THR A 31 -4.30 19.66 20.56
C THR A 31 -3.94 20.08 21.98
N LYS A 32 -4.23 19.23 22.98
CA LYS A 32 -3.88 19.47 24.38
C LYS A 32 -2.36 19.49 24.57
N GLU A 33 -1.65 18.51 24.04
CA GLU A 33 -0.19 18.41 24.17
C GLU A 33 0.53 19.56 23.47
N ILE A 34 0.07 19.92 22.26
CA ILE A 34 0.62 21.05 21.50
C ILE A 34 0.42 22.35 22.25
N LYS A 35 -0.75 22.55 22.88
CA LYS A 35 -1.01 23.74 23.68
C LYS A 35 -0.07 23.82 24.88
N ALA A 36 0.07 22.73 25.64
CA ALA A 36 1.00 22.67 26.76
C ALA A 36 2.44 22.99 26.33
N HIS A 37 2.87 22.45 25.19
CA HIS A 37 4.20 22.71 24.65
C HIS A 37 4.41 24.18 24.26
N LEU A 38 3.42 24.86 23.70
CA LEU A 38 3.50 26.30 23.39
C LEU A 38 3.50 27.16 24.66
N ASP A 39 2.72 26.78 25.68
CA ASP A 39 2.70 27.46 26.98
C ASP A 39 4.07 27.36 27.69
N GLU A 40 4.78 26.25 27.52
CA GLU A 40 6.13 26.02 28.06
C GLU A 40 7.25 26.67 27.22
N ASN A 41 6.98 27.02 25.95
CA ASN A 41 7.98 27.51 25.01
C ASN A 41 7.48 28.78 24.28
N PRO A 42 7.44 29.94 24.98
CA PRO A 42 6.87 31.18 24.45
C PRO A 42 7.67 31.78 23.27
N ASP A 43 8.92 31.35 23.06
CA ASP A 43 9.78 31.83 21.96
C ASP A 43 9.47 31.18 20.60
N ILE A 44 8.55 30.20 20.55
CA ILE A 44 8.15 29.54 19.30
C ILE A 44 7.37 30.53 18.43
N SER A 45 8.02 31.00 17.36
CA SER A 45 7.38 31.81 16.34
C SER A 45 6.53 30.94 15.41
N ILE A 46 5.20 31.12 15.47
CA ILE A 46 4.25 30.41 14.61
C ILE A 46 3.98 31.26 13.37
N PRO A 47 4.21 30.74 12.15
CA PRO A 47 3.88 31.47 10.93
C PRO A 47 2.38 31.78 10.84
N GLU A 48 2.01 33.01 10.51
CA GLU A 48 0.61 33.37 10.24
C GLU A 48 0.06 32.53 9.08
N ARG A 49 -1.00 31.77 9.36
CA ARG A 49 -1.76 31.06 8.33
C ARG A 49 -2.67 32.06 7.63
N ARG A 50 -2.44 32.28 6.34
CA ARG A 50 -3.48 32.85 5.48
C ARG A 50 -4.68 31.90 5.50
N PRO A 51 -5.93 32.38 5.62
CA PRO A 51 -7.11 31.55 5.42
C PRO A 51 -7.15 31.17 3.94
N VAL A 52 -6.44 30.10 3.59
CA VAL A 52 -6.57 29.48 2.28
C VAL A 52 -7.90 28.75 2.35
N ALA A 53 -8.91 29.29 1.65
CA ALA A 53 -10.08 28.51 1.28
C ALA A 53 -9.55 27.18 0.74
N LEU A 54 -9.79 26.11 1.48
CA LEU A 54 -9.12 24.83 1.31
C LEU A 54 -9.30 24.40 -0.16
N PRO A 55 -8.23 24.18 -0.95
CA PRO A 55 -8.25 22.96 -1.70
C PRO A 55 -8.19 21.90 -0.61
N VAL A 56 -9.35 21.32 -0.30
CA VAL A 56 -9.40 20.03 0.38
C VAL A 56 -8.59 19.14 -0.55
N SER A 57 -7.30 19.01 -0.30
CA SER A 57 -6.56 17.83 -0.70
C SER A 57 -7.14 16.74 0.18
N THR A 58 -8.39 16.35 -0.14
CA THR A 58 -8.81 14.97 -0.02
C THR A 58 -7.58 14.20 -0.47
N PRO A 59 -7.08 13.22 0.29
CA PRO A 59 -6.22 12.22 -0.32
C PRO A 59 -7.01 11.85 -1.56
N GLN A 60 -6.54 12.25 -2.74
CA GLN A 60 -7.23 11.96 -3.96
C GLN A 60 -7.30 10.46 -3.86
N GLN A 61 -8.49 9.93 -3.57
CA GLN A 61 -8.71 8.52 -3.67
C GLN A 61 -8.60 8.35 -5.18
N LYS A 62 -7.34 8.23 -5.65
CA LYS A 62 -7.04 7.68 -6.94
C LYS A 62 -7.87 6.41 -6.87
N PRO A 63 -8.92 6.29 -7.70
CA PRO A 63 -9.83 5.17 -7.59
C PRO A 63 -8.94 3.94 -7.49
N LYS A 64 -9.15 3.06 -6.49
CA LYS A 64 -8.27 1.90 -6.28
C LYS A 64 -8.04 1.15 -7.62
N GLY A 65 -9.03 1.21 -8.51
CA GLY A 65 -8.93 0.81 -9.92
C GLY A 65 -7.85 1.52 -10.74
N GLY A 66 -7.75 2.86 -10.76
CA GLY A 66 -6.81 3.58 -11.64
C GLY A 66 -5.33 3.28 -11.37
N THR A 67 -4.96 2.97 -10.12
CA THR A 67 -3.57 2.61 -9.79
C THR A 67 -3.27 1.15 -10.16
N ILE A 68 -4.24 0.25 -10.03
CA ILE A 68 -4.10 -1.16 -10.42
C ILE A 68 -4.08 -1.27 -11.95
N GLU A 69 -4.97 -0.55 -12.64
CA GLU A 69 -5.08 -0.58 -14.09
C GLU A 69 -3.84 -0.06 -14.79
N LYS A 70 -3.19 0.96 -14.22
CA LYS A 70 -1.89 1.41 -14.74
C LYS A 70 -0.78 0.37 -14.58
N THR A 71 -0.84 -0.50 -13.56
CA THR A 71 0.06 -1.67 -13.48
C THR A 71 -0.21 -2.61 -14.63
N TYR A 72 -1.49 -2.88 -14.89
CA TYR A 72 -1.93 -3.85 -15.89
C TYR A 72 -1.52 -3.43 -17.30
N GLU A 73 -1.72 -2.16 -17.66
CA GLU A 73 -1.28 -1.61 -18.95
C GLU A 73 0.22 -1.85 -19.19
N LEU A 74 1.06 -1.45 -18.22
CA LEU A 74 2.51 -1.60 -18.34
C LEU A 74 2.95 -3.07 -18.35
N PHE A 75 2.25 -3.93 -17.62
CA PHE A 75 2.50 -5.37 -17.66
C PHE A 75 2.18 -5.95 -19.05
N ARG A 76 1.08 -5.52 -19.68
CA ARG A 76 0.73 -5.92 -21.04
C ARG A 76 1.68 -5.39 -22.11
N GLU A 77 2.39 -4.30 -21.84
CA GLU A 77 3.49 -3.81 -22.67
C GLU A 77 4.75 -4.68 -22.55
N GLY A 78 4.75 -5.71 -21.68
CA GLY A 78 5.84 -6.67 -21.51
C GLY A 78 6.87 -6.26 -20.45
N LEU A 79 6.60 -5.23 -19.65
CA LEU A 79 7.51 -4.79 -18.60
C LEU A 79 7.48 -5.76 -17.41
N SER A 80 8.65 -6.04 -16.86
CA SER A 80 8.80 -6.80 -15.61
C SER A 80 8.32 -6.01 -14.39
N ILE A 81 8.03 -6.71 -13.29
CA ILE A 81 7.64 -6.10 -12.00
C ILE A 81 8.61 -4.99 -11.57
N LYS A 82 9.92 -5.21 -11.77
CA LYS A 82 10.97 -4.24 -11.40
C LYS A 82 10.94 -2.99 -12.28
N GLU A 83 10.70 -3.17 -13.58
CA GLU A 83 10.60 -2.05 -14.53
C GLU A 83 9.33 -1.24 -14.27
N ILE A 84 8.20 -1.90 -14.04
CA ILE A 84 6.95 -1.23 -13.66
C ILE A 84 7.12 -0.46 -12.35
N ALA A 85 7.74 -1.08 -11.34
CA ALA A 85 8.04 -0.43 -10.07
C ALA A 85 8.85 0.85 -10.26
N LYS A 86 9.90 0.80 -11.09
CA LYS A 86 10.73 1.96 -11.44
C LYS A 86 9.95 3.02 -12.22
N ALA A 87 9.23 2.62 -13.27
CA ALA A 87 8.45 3.53 -14.13
C ALA A 87 7.36 4.27 -13.35
N ARG A 88 6.81 3.62 -12.32
CA ARG A 88 5.73 4.17 -11.49
C ARG A 88 6.21 4.80 -10.19
N ASN A 89 7.50 4.73 -9.89
CA ASN A 89 8.07 5.13 -8.61
C ASN A 89 7.35 4.48 -7.41
N LEU A 90 7.11 3.17 -7.49
CA LEU A 90 6.47 2.35 -6.45
C LEU A 90 7.40 1.23 -6.01
N ALA A 91 7.17 0.68 -4.82
CA ALA A 91 7.87 -0.52 -4.38
C ALA A 91 7.42 -1.74 -5.21
N ALA A 92 8.35 -2.67 -5.49
CA ALA A 92 8.05 -3.90 -6.21
C ALA A 92 6.91 -4.71 -5.54
N SER A 93 6.91 -4.76 -4.20
CA SER A 93 5.85 -5.41 -3.42
C SER A 93 4.45 -4.81 -3.64
N THR A 94 4.37 -3.50 -3.94
CA THR A 94 3.10 -2.84 -4.28
C THR A 94 2.62 -3.26 -5.66
N ILE A 95 3.54 -3.37 -6.62
CA ILE A 95 3.25 -3.89 -7.97
C ILE A 95 2.80 -5.34 -7.90
N THR A 96 3.50 -6.19 -7.13
CA THR A 96 3.09 -7.57 -6.87
C THR A 96 1.67 -7.63 -6.28
N GLY A 97 1.34 -6.77 -5.32
CA GLY A 97 -0.01 -6.72 -4.74
C GLY A 97 -1.10 -6.29 -5.75
N HIS A 98 -0.78 -5.39 -6.68
CA HIS A 98 -1.70 -5.05 -7.77
C HIS A 98 -1.90 -6.25 -8.71
N LEU A 99 -0.83 -6.94 -9.12
CA LEU A 99 -0.91 -8.13 -9.97
C LEU A 99 -1.67 -9.27 -9.28
N GLU A 100 -1.44 -9.48 -7.97
CA GLU A 100 -2.20 -10.45 -7.17
C GLU A 100 -3.70 -10.17 -7.23
N SER A 101 -4.10 -8.89 -7.11
CA SER A 101 -5.50 -8.48 -7.15
C SER A 101 -6.09 -8.71 -8.54
N LEU A 102 -5.38 -8.32 -9.60
CA LEU A 102 -5.80 -8.52 -10.99
C LEU A 102 -5.99 -10.00 -11.33
N ILE A 103 -5.09 -10.88 -10.86
CA ILE A 103 -5.23 -12.34 -11.04
C ILE A 103 -6.50 -12.84 -10.35
N LYS A 104 -6.77 -12.41 -9.10
CA LYS A 104 -8.00 -12.80 -8.37
C LYS A 104 -9.27 -12.30 -9.06
N ASP A 105 -9.20 -11.13 -9.68
CA ASP A 105 -10.31 -10.55 -10.46
C ASP A 105 -10.51 -11.25 -11.82
N GLY A 106 -9.73 -12.29 -12.13
CA GLY A 106 -9.86 -13.06 -13.37
C GLY A 106 -9.33 -12.36 -14.61
N ARG A 107 -8.48 -11.34 -14.43
CA ARG A 107 -7.84 -10.64 -15.55
C ARG A 107 -6.82 -11.56 -16.21
N ASP A 108 -6.67 -11.38 -17.52
CA ASP A 108 -5.69 -12.12 -18.32
C ASP A 108 -4.28 -11.66 -17.97
N ILE A 109 -3.64 -12.40 -17.07
CA ILE A 109 -2.26 -12.23 -16.62
C ILE A 109 -1.56 -13.57 -16.79
N GLU A 110 -0.56 -13.58 -17.66
CA GLU A 110 0.30 -14.73 -17.86
C GLU A 110 1.30 -14.85 -16.71
N ILE A 111 0.94 -15.66 -15.70
CA ILE A 111 1.79 -15.87 -14.52
C ILE A 111 3.16 -16.46 -14.87
N ASP A 112 3.26 -17.21 -15.96
CA ASP A 112 4.50 -17.83 -16.41
C ASP A 112 5.54 -16.79 -16.89
N LEU A 113 5.10 -15.55 -17.20
CA LEU A 113 6.00 -14.40 -17.44
C LEU A 113 6.53 -13.78 -16.14
N LEU A 114 5.82 -13.99 -15.03
CA LEU A 114 6.19 -13.46 -13.72
C LEU A 114 7.07 -14.43 -12.94
N ILE A 115 6.77 -15.72 -13.04
CA ILE A 115 7.41 -16.79 -12.29
C ILE A 115 7.65 -17.95 -13.26
N ASP A 116 8.90 -18.41 -13.31
CA ASP A 116 9.26 -19.60 -14.10
C ASP A 116 8.30 -20.78 -13.83
N PRO A 117 7.83 -21.50 -14.86
CA PRO A 117 6.87 -22.58 -14.70
C PRO A 117 7.31 -23.69 -13.73
N ALA A 118 8.60 -24.04 -13.68
CA ALA A 118 9.09 -25.05 -12.75
C ALA A 118 9.03 -24.54 -11.31
N ARG A 119 9.39 -23.27 -11.09
CA ARG A 119 9.26 -22.60 -9.79
C ARG A 119 7.79 -22.46 -9.36
N ARG A 120 6.89 -22.10 -10.29
CA ARG A 120 5.44 -22.03 -10.04
C ARG A 120 4.90 -23.39 -9.59
N ASN A 121 5.19 -24.46 -10.32
CA ASN A 121 4.74 -25.81 -9.99
C ASN A 121 5.24 -26.24 -8.61
N ALA A 122 6.51 -25.99 -8.29
CA ALA A 122 7.07 -26.30 -6.97
C ALA A 122 6.34 -25.57 -5.83
N ILE A 123 5.99 -24.29 -6.01
CA ILE A 123 5.23 -23.52 -5.02
C ILE A 123 3.80 -24.06 -4.87
N GLU A 124 3.15 -24.42 -5.98
CA GLU A 124 1.82 -25.01 -5.99
C GLU A 124 1.78 -26.35 -5.24
N GLU A 125 2.77 -27.22 -5.47
CA GLU A 125 2.93 -28.48 -4.74
C GLU A 125 3.11 -28.25 -3.23
N MET A 126 3.87 -27.23 -2.82
CA MET A 126 4.00 -26.88 -1.40
C MET A 126 2.66 -26.48 -0.77
N PHE A 127 1.83 -25.70 -1.48
CA PHE A 127 0.49 -25.34 -0.98
C PHE A 127 -0.40 -26.57 -0.78
N VAL A 128 -0.35 -27.53 -1.72
CA VAL A 128 -1.11 -28.78 -1.64
C VAL A 128 -0.57 -29.69 -0.52
N ALA A 129 0.75 -29.87 -0.43
CA ALA A 129 1.39 -30.73 0.56
C ALA A 129 1.16 -30.24 2.00
N LEU A 130 1.26 -28.94 2.24
CA LEU A 130 1.03 -28.32 3.55
C LEU A 130 -0.45 -28.07 3.85
N LYS A 131 -1.35 -28.29 2.89
CA LYS A 131 -2.81 -28.07 3.02
C LYS A 131 -3.16 -26.69 3.58
N THR A 132 -2.46 -25.66 3.11
CA THR A 132 -2.65 -24.27 3.57
C THR A 132 -2.70 -23.33 2.38
N TRP A 133 -3.26 -22.14 2.58
CA TRP A 133 -3.21 -21.03 1.61
C TRP A 133 -2.50 -19.80 2.20
N ASN A 134 -1.86 -19.97 3.37
CA ASN A 134 -1.05 -18.94 3.98
C ASN A 134 0.35 -18.95 3.35
N THR A 135 0.86 -17.78 2.96
CA THR A 135 2.16 -17.67 2.31
C THR A 135 3.33 -17.86 3.28
N GLY A 136 3.15 -17.54 4.57
CA GLY A 136 4.18 -17.68 5.60
C GLY A 136 4.74 -19.11 5.71
N PRO A 137 3.90 -20.13 5.95
CA PRO A 137 4.33 -21.52 6.02
C PRO A 137 5.05 -22.02 4.76
N ILE A 138 4.68 -21.52 3.57
CA ILE A 138 5.32 -21.91 2.31
C ILE A 138 6.74 -21.37 2.23
N VAL A 139 6.92 -20.09 2.55
CA VAL A 139 8.23 -19.45 2.56
C VAL A 139 9.14 -20.12 3.60
N GLU A 140 8.61 -20.43 4.78
CA GLU A 140 9.33 -21.16 5.84
C GLU A 140 9.71 -22.58 5.41
N HIS A 141 8.77 -23.35 4.86
CA HIS A 141 9.02 -24.71 4.37
C HIS A 141 10.05 -24.73 3.24
N SER A 142 10.02 -23.73 2.36
CA SER A 142 10.99 -23.56 1.28
C SER A 142 12.39 -23.13 1.76
N LYS A 143 12.57 -22.89 3.07
CA LYS A 143 13.80 -22.37 3.68
C LYS A 143 14.29 -21.08 2.99
N GLY A 144 13.37 -20.22 2.60
CA GLY A 144 13.66 -18.94 1.93
C GLY A 144 13.99 -19.04 0.44
N THR A 145 13.89 -20.22 -0.18
CA THR A 145 14.04 -20.35 -1.64
C THR A 145 12.86 -19.75 -2.41
N VAL A 146 11.67 -19.71 -1.79
CA VAL A 146 10.46 -19.05 -2.30
C VAL A 146 10.28 -17.70 -1.61
N SER A 147 10.04 -16.64 -2.39
CA SER A 147 9.76 -15.31 -1.84
C SER A 147 8.28 -15.17 -1.46
N TYR A 148 7.96 -14.25 -0.56
CA TYR A 148 6.57 -13.92 -0.23
C TYR A 148 5.78 -13.43 -1.44
N ASP A 149 6.45 -12.72 -2.36
CA ASP A 149 5.82 -12.19 -3.56
C ASP A 149 5.46 -13.31 -4.55
N ASP A 150 6.37 -14.28 -4.75
CA ASP A 150 6.09 -15.45 -5.57
C ASP A 150 4.92 -16.26 -4.99
N ALA A 151 4.96 -16.51 -3.68
CA ALA A 151 3.91 -17.27 -2.99
C ALA A 151 2.52 -16.59 -3.12
N LYS A 152 2.47 -15.24 -3.09
CA LYS A 152 1.21 -14.49 -3.29
C LYS A 152 0.66 -14.66 -4.71
N LEU A 153 1.51 -14.52 -5.72
CA LEU A 153 1.11 -14.62 -7.13
C LEU A 153 0.62 -16.04 -7.46
N VAL A 154 1.38 -17.07 -7.05
CA VAL A 154 1.00 -18.47 -7.29
C VAL A 154 -0.31 -18.80 -6.57
N ARG A 155 -0.47 -18.36 -5.31
CA ARG A 155 -1.75 -18.54 -4.59
C ARG A 155 -2.92 -17.93 -5.34
N ALA A 156 -2.80 -16.68 -5.78
CA ALA A 156 -3.86 -15.99 -6.50
C ALA A 156 -4.25 -16.75 -7.77
N TYR A 157 -3.26 -17.22 -8.52
CA TYR A 157 -3.48 -18.00 -9.74
C TYR A 157 -4.19 -19.32 -9.49
N VAL A 158 -3.75 -20.09 -8.49
CA VAL A 158 -4.36 -21.38 -8.15
C VAL A 158 -5.79 -21.21 -7.63
N GLN A 159 -6.06 -20.16 -6.86
CA GLN A 159 -7.40 -19.88 -6.34
C GLN A 159 -8.36 -19.39 -7.44
N GLN A 160 -7.88 -18.58 -8.39
CA GLN A 160 -8.69 -18.16 -9.52
C GLN A 160 -9.03 -19.33 -10.45
N LYS A 161 -8.09 -20.25 -10.73
CA LYS A 161 -8.34 -21.45 -11.53
C LYS A 161 -9.39 -22.40 -10.94
N LYS A 162 -9.59 -22.34 -9.63
CA LYS A 162 -10.56 -23.16 -8.89
C LYS A 162 -11.92 -22.48 -8.71
N SER A 163 -12.04 -21.21 -9.07
CA SER A 163 -13.28 -20.42 -9.01
C SER A 163 -14.03 -20.52 -10.33
#